data_AF-A0A9X5XFX6-F1
#
_entry.id   AF-A0A9X5XFX6-F1
#
_cell.length_a   1.000
_cell.length_b   1.000
_cell.length_c   1.000
_cell.angle_alpha   90.00
_cell.angle_beta   90.00
_cell.angle_gamma   90.00
#
_symmetry.space_group_name_H-M   'P 1'
#
loop_
_entity.id
_entity.type
_entity.pdbx_description
1 polymer ?
#
loop_
_entity_poly.entity_id
_entity_poly.type
_entity_poly.pdbx_seq_one_letter_code
_entity_poly.pdbx_strand_id
1 'polypeptide(L)'
;QAPIYAIPGNHDWYEDLGGFMRVFCDDAPPLAPQPAPRPLSRVWLRSLLWHRPHPADGQHLTEARKLRSSPAQQAVQPGPYWAIDAGPVRIIGIDTGLLGTIDVEQGAWLREVSKGPLPKILVTGSPLYVDGEHHPCPIEGGGTVDDLVRDPDHRYLAAIGGDIHNYQRYPVQVDGRTIQYVVSGGGGAFMHATHTIPRVSVANVTEQEFRCYPLRGDSLAFY
;
A
#
# COMPACT_ATOMS: atom_id res chain seq x y z
N GLN A 1 -22.98 -8.76 11.08
CA GLN A 1 -22.60 -7.99 9.86
C GLN A 1 -21.19 -7.46 10.10
N ALA A 2 -20.35 -7.44 9.08
CA ALA A 2 -18.92 -7.07 9.19
C ALA A 2 -18.67 -5.68 8.59
N PRO A 3 -17.65 -4.93 9.08
CA PRO A 3 -17.26 -3.66 8.49
C PRO A 3 -16.80 -3.85 7.03
N ILE A 4 -16.97 -2.80 6.23
CA ILE A 4 -16.48 -2.75 4.84
C ILE A 4 -15.19 -1.94 4.83
N TYR A 5 -14.14 -2.51 4.27
CA TYR A 5 -12.88 -1.81 3.99
C TYR A 5 -12.79 -1.56 2.49
N ALA A 6 -12.48 -0.32 2.12
CA ALA A 6 -12.22 0.07 0.75
C ALA A 6 -10.70 0.14 0.51
N ILE A 7 -10.28 -0.25 -0.68
CA ILE A 7 -8.89 -0.18 -1.13
C ILE A 7 -8.89 0.64 -2.41
N PRO A 8 -8.15 1.75 -2.49
CA PRO A 8 -8.07 2.52 -3.71
C PRO A 8 -7.27 1.76 -4.78
N GLY A 9 -7.67 1.92 -6.04
CA GLY A 9 -6.91 1.44 -7.19
C GLY A 9 -5.70 2.31 -7.49
N ASN A 10 -4.75 1.75 -8.26
CA ASN A 10 -3.52 2.43 -8.68
C ASN A 10 -3.75 3.66 -9.59
N HIS A 11 -4.98 3.90 -10.06
CA HIS A 11 -5.37 5.05 -10.86
C HIS A 11 -6.26 6.04 -10.11
N ASP A 12 -6.60 5.78 -8.84
CA ASP A 12 -7.47 6.68 -8.06
C ASP A 12 -6.72 7.94 -7.59
N TRP A 13 -5.39 8.00 -7.75
CA TRP A 13 -4.58 9.16 -7.38
C TRP A 13 -4.83 10.41 -8.24
N TYR A 14 -5.52 10.31 -9.39
CA TYR A 14 -5.79 11.48 -10.24
C TYR A 14 -6.56 12.61 -9.53
N GLU A 15 -7.26 12.30 -8.44
CA GLU A 15 -7.97 13.26 -7.57
C GLU A 15 -7.41 13.28 -6.14
N ASP A 16 -6.14 12.94 -5.95
CA ASP A 16 -5.45 12.91 -4.64
C ASP A 16 -6.20 12.07 -3.57
N LEU A 17 -6.95 11.03 -4.01
CA LEU A 17 -7.83 10.21 -3.18
C LEU A 17 -8.90 11.00 -2.38
N GLY A 18 -9.18 12.26 -2.72
CA GLY A 18 -10.12 13.10 -1.95
C GLY A 18 -11.54 12.51 -1.89
N GLY A 19 -12.01 11.94 -3.00
CA GLY A 19 -13.29 11.22 -3.04
C GLY A 19 -13.29 9.97 -2.17
N PHE A 20 -12.21 9.18 -2.21
CA PHE A 20 -12.04 7.99 -1.38
C PHE A 20 -12.08 8.35 0.11
N MET A 21 -11.29 9.35 0.52
CA MET A 21 -11.22 9.82 1.89
C MET A 21 -12.58 10.30 2.39
N ARG A 22 -13.35 11.02 1.56
CA ARG A 22 -14.69 11.52 1.93
C ARG A 22 -15.76 10.42 2.07
N VAL A 23 -15.66 9.36 1.27
CA VAL A 23 -16.68 8.31 1.19
C VAL A 23 -16.41 7.18 2.17
N PHE A 24 -15.14 6.79 2.32
CA PHE A 24 -14.76 5.58 3.03
C PHE A 24 -13.91 5.83 4.27
N CYS A 25 -13.27 6.99 4.42
CA CYS A 25 -12.50 7.30 5.61
C CYS A 25 -13.28 8.22 6.54
N ASP A 26 -13.06 8.08 7.84
CA ASP A 26 -13.74 8.94 8.80
C ASP A 26 -13.14 10.35 8.77
N ASP A 27 -14.02 11.35 8.80
CA ASP A 27 -13.74 12.77 9.01
C ASP A 27 -12.57 13.41 8.23
N ALA A 28 -12.34 13.04 6.97
CA ALA A 28 -11.38 13.75 6.13
C ALA A 28 -11.89 15.18 5.84
N PRO A 29 -11.25 16.24 6.39
CA PRO A 29 -11.65 17.60 6.06
C PRO A 29 -11.44 17.85 4.57
N PRO A 30 -12.22 18.74 3.94
CA PRO A 30 -11.97 19.15 2.57
C PRO A 30 -10.52 19.60 2.43
N LEU A 31 -9.83 19.14 1.37
CA LEU A 31 -8.49 19.64 1.05
C LEU A 31 -8.53 21.17 0.99
N ALA A 32 -7.55 21.82 1.60
CA ALA A 32 -7.42 23.26 1.50
C ALA A 32 -7.34 23.66 0.02
N PRO A 33 -8.03 24.73 -0.41
CA PRO A 33 -7.98 25.16 -1.80
C PRO A 33 -6.54 25.47 -2.20
N GLN A 34 -6.10 24.92 -3.33
CA GLN A 34 -4.78 25.22 -3.86
C GLN A 34 -4.65 26.74 -4.12
N PRO A 35 -3.46 27.33 -3.91
CA PRO A 35 -3.22 28.74 -4.22
C PRO A 35 -3.57 29.03 -5.68
N ALA A 36 -4.29 30.13 -5.92
CA ALA A 36 -4.65 30.52 -7.27
C ALA A 36 -3.38 30.70 -8.14
N PRO A 37 -3.34 30.12 -9.35
CA PRO A 37 -2.16 30.24 -10.21
C PRO A 37 -1.98 31.69 -10.66
N ARG A 38 -0.73 32.14 -10.77
CA ARG A 38 -0.41 33.49 -11.24
C ARG A 38 -1.01 33.72 -12.65
N PRO A 39 -1.69 34.85 -12.89
CA PRO A 39 -2.25 35.17 -14.20
C PRO A 39 -1.22 35.02 -15.34
N LEU A 40 -1.68 34.59 -16.51
CA LEU A 40 -0.87 34.40 -17.72
C LEU A 40 0.23 33.33 -17.62
N SER A 41 0.31 32.58 -16.51
CA SER A 41 1.19 31.42 -16.43
C SER A 41 0.63 30.21 -17.20
N ARG A 42 1.50 29.25 -17.53
CA ARG A 42 1.07 27.97 -18.14
C ARG A 42 0.07 27.21 -17.26
N VAL A 43 0.25 27.29 -15.93
CA VAL A 43 -0.67 26.67 -14.95
C VAL A 43 -2.02 27.38 -14.95
N TRP A 44 -2.02 28.71 -15.04
CA TRP A 44 -3.26 29.48 -15.14
C TRP A 44 -4.05 29.16 -16.42
N LEU A 45 -3.39 29.09 -17.59
CA LEU A 45 -4.04 28.67 -18.84
C LEU A 45 -4.65 27.27 -18.74
N ARG A 46 -3.95 26.33 -18.10
CA ARG A 46 -4.47 24.97 -17.84
C ARG A 46 -5.68 25.00 -16.91
N SER A 47 -5.65 25.81 -15.85
CA SER A 47 -6.75 25.91 -14.87
C SER A 47 -8.06 26.44 -15.46
N LEU A 48 -8.02 27.18 -16.57
CA LEU A 48 -9.21 27.64 -17.28
C LEU A 48 -9.91 26.52 -18.06
N LEU A 49 -9.16 25.49 -18.46
CA LEU A 49 -9.66 24.33 -19.20
C LEU A 49 -9.94 23.14 -18.27
N TRP A 50 -9.58 23.24 -17.00
CA TRP A 50 -9.77 22.17 -16.02
C TRP A 50 -11.24 22.12 -15.57
N HIS A 51 -11.80 20.92 -15.54
CA HIS A 51 -13.15 20.70 -15.04
C HIS A 51 -13.22 21.10 -13.56
N ARG A 52 -14.18 21.96 -13.19
CA ARG A 52 -14.38 22.35 -11.80
C ARG A 52 -15.46 21.47 -11.17
N PRO A 53 -15.28 21.02 -9.92
CA PRO A 53 -16.36 20.33 -9.21
C PRO A 53 -17.59 21.25 -9.12
N HIS A 54 -18.77 20.67 -9.28
CA HIS A 54 -20.02 21.39 -9.14
C HIS A 54 -20.27 21.69 -7.65
N PRO A 55 -20.83 22.86 -7.27
CA PRO A 55 -21.15 23.17 -5.87
C PRO A 55 -22.07 22.14 -5.17
N ALA A 56 -22.80 21.35 -5.96
CA ALA A 56 -23.69 20.30 -5.49
C ALA A 56 -23.00 18.92 -5.39
N ASP A 57 -21.71 18.81 -5.73
CA ASP A 57 -20.97 17.55 -5.64
C ASP A 57 -20.92 17.10 -4.18
N GLY A 58 -21.43 15.90 -3.94
CA GLY A 58 -21.57 15.33 -2.61
C GLY A 58 -22.87 15.65 -1.87
N GLN A 59 -23.83 16.40 -2.45
CA GLN A 59 -25.14 16.64 -1.83
C GLN A 59 -25.90 15.34 -1.54
N HIS A 60 -25.67 14.30 -2.36
CA HIS A 60 -26.28 12.98 -2.20
C HIS A 60 -25.55 12.08 -1.20
N LEU A 61 -24.34 12.45 -0.74
CA LEU A 61 -23.58 11.59 0.18
C LEU A 61 -24.29 11.43 1.52
N THR A 62 -24.93 12.49 2.02
CA THR A 62 -25.73 12.42 3.25
C THR A 62 -26.89 11.45 3.09
N GLU A 63 -27.59 11.45 1.96
CA GLU A 63 -28.68 10.50 1.68
C GLU A 63 -28.15 9.08 1.47
N ALA A 64 -27.03 8.91 0.76
CA ALA A 64 -26.38 7.61 0.57
C ALA A 64 -25.91 7.00 1.90
N ARG A 65 -25.42 7.81 2.85
CA ARG A 65 -25.07 7.37 4.20
C ARG A 65 -26.27 6.81 4.97
N LYS A 66 -27.49 7.29 4.72
CA LYS A 66 -28.72 6.74 5.33
C LYS A 66 -29.02 5.30 4.89
N LEU A 67 -28.55 4.89 3.70
CA LEU A 67 -28.68 3.51 3.22
C LEU A 67 -27.82 2.52 4.03
N ARG A 68 -26.89 3.02 4.85
CA ARG A 68 -26.02 2.23 5.74
C ARG A 68 -26.03 2.77 7.17
N SER A 69 -27.20 3.15 7.68
CA SER A 69 -27.34 3.90 8.95
C SER A 69 -26.92 3.15 10.22
N SER A 70 -26.67 1.83 10.18
CA SER A 70 -26.22 1.10 11.36
C SER A 70 -24.78 1.49 11.73
N PRO A 71 -24.45 1.71 13.02
CA PRO A 71 -23.08 1.99 13.45
C PRO A 71 -22.05 0.95 12.97
N ALA A 72 -22.45 -0.33 12.91
CA ALA A 72 -21.58 -1.41 12.45
C ALA A 72 -21.29 -1.39 10.93
N GLN A 73 -22.01 -0.54 10.17
CA GLN A 73 -21.84 -0.35 8.73
C GLN A 73 -21.05 0.93 8.39
N GLN A 74 -20.80 1.78 9.39
CA GLN A 74 -19.98 2.96 9.20
C GLN A 74 -18.52 2.56 9.06
N ALA A 75 -17.82 3.24 8.15
CA ALA A 75 -16.42 2.99 7.97
C ALA A 75 -15.63 3.57 9.15
N VAL A 76 -14.66 2.79 9.64
CA VAL A 76 -13.74 3.19 10.71
C VAL A 76 -12.29 3.19 10.22
N GLN A 77 -12.09 3.03 8.91
CA GLN A 77 -10.76 3.11 8.31
C GLN A 77 -10.29 4.58 8.40
N PRO A 78 -9.12 4.85 8.98
CA PRO A 78 -8.58 6.22 9.09
C PRO A 78 -8.05 6.74 7.75
N GLY A 79 -7.77 5.84 6.79
CA GLY A 79 -7.18 6.15 5.50
C GLY A 79 -7.23 4.93 4.58
N PRO A 80 -6.45 4.93 3.48
CA PRO A 80 -6.30 3.79 2.57
C PRO A 80 -5.48 2.62 3.15
N TYR A 81 -5.52 2.45 4.47
CA TYR A 81 -4.80 1.42 5.23
C TYR A 81 -5.73 0.82 6.30
N TRP A 82 -5.53 -0.45 6.61
CA TRP A 82 -6.49 -1.25 7.37
C TRP A 82 -5.84 -2.43 8.07
N ALA A 83 -6.49 -2.95 9.12
CA ALA A 83 -6.09 -4.17 9.79
C ALA A 83 -7.31 -5.08 10.00
N ILE A 84 -7.20 -6.34 9.59
CA ILE A 84 -8.27 -7.34 9.71
C ILE A 84 -7.75 -8.56 10.44
N ASP A 85 -8.44 -8.95 11.51
CA ASP A 85 -8.21 -10.23 12.18
C ASP A 85 -8.95 -11.34 11.44
N ALA A 86 -8.20 -12.21 10.78
CA ALA A 86 -8.69 -13.31 9.95
C ALA A 86 -8.49 -14.67 10.67
N GLY A 87 -8.98 -14.78 11.91
CA GLY A 87 -8.81 -15.96 12.75
C GLY A 87 -7.44 -15.98 13.44
N PRO A 88 -6.51 -16.90 13.11
CA PRO A 88 -5.21 -16.99 13.79
C PRO A 88 -4.18 -15.97 13.32
N VAL A 89 -4.51 -15.11 12.36
CA VAL A 89 -3.59 -14.14 11.75
C VAL A 89 -4.27 -12.78 11.60
N ARG A 90 -3.49 -11.71 11.76
CA ARG A 90 -3.88 -10.35 11.40
C ARG A 90 -3.26 -9.96 10.07
N ILE A 91 -4.07 -9.47 9.15
CA ILE A 91 -3.62 -8.92 7.88
C ILE A 91 -3.64 -7.41 7.99
N ILE A 92 -2.54 -6.75 7.62
CA ILE A 92 -2.36 -5.30 7.74
C ILE A 92 -2.04 -4.77 6.35
N GLY A 93 -2.93 -3.95 5.79
CA GLY A 93 -2.70 -3.20 4.56
C GLY A 93 -2.17 -1.81 4.85
N ILE A 94 -1.08 -1.41 4.20
CA ILE A 94 -0.53 -0.06 4.23
C ILE A 94 -0.60 0.58 2.85
N ASP A 95 -0.76 1.91 2.83
CA ASP A 95 -0.56 2.72 1.64
C ASP A 95 0.82 3.37 1.69
N THR A 96 1.60 3.21 0.62
CA THR A 96 2.94 3.80 0.49
C THR A 96 2.95 5.01 -0.45
N GLY A 97 1.78 5.35 -1.01
CA GLY A 97 1.62 6.40 -2.01
C GLY A 97 2.57 6.26 -3.19
N LEU A 98 2.81 7.38 -3.87
CA LEU A 98 3.75 7.47 -4.98
C LEU A 98 5.22 7.60 -4.53
N LEU A 99 5.45 7.94 -3.26
CA LEU A 99 6.78 8.24 -2.74
C LEU A 99 7.47 7.02 -2.10
N GLY A 100 6.74 5.93 -1.87
CA GLY A 100 7.30 4.74 -1.21
C GLY A 100 7.56 4.94 0.28
N THR A 101 6.84 5.87 0.91
CA THR A 101 6.98 6.26 2.33
C THR A 101 5.61 6.28 2.99
N ILE A 102 5.58 6.19 4.33
CA ILE A 102 4.35 6.44 5.10
C ILE A 102 4.53 7.64 6.03
N ASP A 103 3.46 8.40 6.22
CA ASP A 103 3.46 9.61 7.06
C ASP A 103 3.47 9.28 8.57
N VAL A 104 3.48 10.34 9.39
CA VAL A 104 3.50 10.22 10.85
C VAL A 104 2.24 9.52 11.38
N GLU A 105 1.07 9.77 10.79
CA GLU A 105 -0.22 9.27 11.28
C GLU A 105 -0.36 7.76 11.00
N GLN A 106 -0.13 7.34 9.76
CA GLN A 106 -0.11 5.94 9.37
C GLN A 106 1.04 5.20 10.05
N GLY A 107 2.19 5.85 10.26
CA GLY A 107 3.31 5.30 11.02
C GLY A 107 2.97 5.05 12.50
N ALA A 108 2.29 5.98 13.15
CA ALA A 108 1.82 5.80 14.53
C ALA A 108 0.76 4.69 14.61
N TRP A 109 -0.18 4.67 13.67
CA TRP A 109 -1.19 3.63 13.54
C TRP A 109 -0.57 2.25 13.34
N LEU A 110 0.41 2.11 12.42
CA LEU A 110 1.07 0.85 12.10
C LEU A 110 1.77 0.28 13.34
N ARG A 111 2.47 1.13 14.10
CA ARG A 111 3.11 0.73 15.36
C ARG A 111 2.10 0.21 16.37
N GLU A 112 0.92 0.82 16.45
CA GLU A 112 -0.13 0.36 17.36
C GLU A 112 -0.72 -0.99 16.93
N VAL A 113 -1.12 -1.14 15.67
CA VAL A 113 -1.72 -2.39 15.18
C VAL A 113 -0.74 -3.55 15.08
N SER A 114 0.57 -3.27 15.06
CA SER A 114 1.67 -4.24 15.10
C SER A 114 1.89 -4.87 16.48
N LYS A 115 1.39 -4.25 17.56
CA LYS A 115 1.52 -4.79 18.91
C LYS A 115 0.72 -6.08 19.09
N GLY A 116 1.06 -6.79 20.17
CA GLY A 116 0.30 -7.94 20.64
C GLY A 116 0.66 -9.26 19.94
N PRO A 117 0.11 -10.38 20.45
CA PRO A 117 0.66 -11.69 20.20
C PRO A 117 0.21 -12.33 18.88
N LEU A 118 -0.75 -11.77 18.15
CA LEU A 118 -1.21 -12.39 16.90
C LEU A 118 -0.10 -12.35 15.83
N PRO A 119 0.17 -13.45 15.10
CA PRO A 119 0.99 -13.41 13.90
C PRO A 119 0.41 -12.48 12.84
N LYS A 120 1.27 -11.85 12.04
CA LYS A 120 0.87 -10.78 11.11
C LYS A 120 1.33 -11.03 9.68
N ILE A 121 0.54 -10.58 8.71
CA ILE A 121 0.95 -10.47 7.30
C ILE A 121 0.80 -9.02 6.90
N LEU A 122 1.88 -8.41 6.42
CA LEU A 122 1.85 -7.08 5.82
C LEU A 122 1.47 -7.21 4.35
N VAL A 123 0.58 -6.33 3.89
CA VAL A 123 0.24 -6.10 2.49
C VAL A 123 0.57 -4.64 2.17
N THR A 124 1.37 -4.41 1.13
CA THR A 124 1.87 -3.09 0.74
C THR A 124 1.83 -2.93 -0.78
N GLY A 125 1.71 -1.68 -1.26
CA GLY A 125 1.79 -1.37 -2.68
C GLY A 125 3.16 -1.73 -3.24
N SER A 126 4.22 -1.15 -2.68
CA SER A 126 5.61 -1.43 -3.08
C SER A 126 6.24 -2.53 -2.21
N PRO A 127 6.91 -3.55 -2.79
CA PRO A 127 7.57 -4.60 -2.03
C PRO A 127 8.78 -4.11 -1.24
N LEU A 128 9.04 -4.72 -0.08
CA LEU A 128 10.23 -4.43 0.72
C LEU A 128 11.50 -5.12 0.18
N TYR A 129 11.32 -6.20 -0.57
CA TYR A 129 12.37 -6.90 -1.30
C TYR A 129 11.90 -7.16 -2.72
N VAL A 130 12.65 -6.69 -3.71
CA VAL A 130 12.32 -6.85 -5.12
C VAL A 130 13.57 -6.68 -5.96
N ASP A 131 13.67 -7.44 -7.04
CA ASP A 131 14.77 -7.39 -8.01
C ASP A 131 16.18 -7.56 -7.38
N GLY A 132 16.23 -8.26 -6.24
CA GLY A 132 17.48 -8.51 -5.50
C GLY A 132 17.90 -7.35 -4.60
N GLU A 133 17.07 -6.34 -4.43
CA GLU A 133 17.31 -5.15 -3.62
C GLU A 133 16.40 -5.13 -2.38
N HIS A 134 16.81 -4.34 -1.38
CA HIS A 134 16.09 -4.12 -0.13
C HIS A 134 15.61 -2.68 -0.05
N HIS A 135 14.30 -2.49 0.07
CA HIS A 135 13.62 -1.21 0.16
C HIS A 135 12.79 -1.16 1.46
N PRO A 136 13.34 -0.68 2.58
CA PRO A 136 12.71 -0.87 3.88
C PRO A 136 11.45 -0.02 4.14
N CYS A 137 11.10 0.89 3.22
CA CYS A 137 9.99 1.86 3.31
C CYS A 137 10.09 2.79 4.54
N PRO A 138 10.61 4.03 4.38
CA PRO A 138 10.73 4.98 5.48
C PRO A 138 9.39 5.39 6.10
N ILE A 139 9.40 5.58 7.43
CA ILE A 139 8.29 6.14 8.21
C ILE A 139 8.66 7.56 8.63
N GLU A 140 7.82 8.54 8.33
CA GLU A 140 8.01 9.90 8.84
C GLU A 140 7.99 9.90 10.38
N GLY A 141 8.94 10.61 11.00
CA GLY A 141 9.16 10.56 12.44
C GLY A 141 10.09 9.43 12.91
N GLY A 142 10.57 8.57 12.00
CA GLY A 142 11.75 7.72 12.23
C GLY A 142 11.51 6.22 12.08
N GLY A 143 12.58 5.50 11.72
CA GLY A 143 12.53 4.06 11.43
C GLY A 143 11.89 3.75 10.07
N THR A 144 11.65 2.47 9.84
CA THR A 144 11.12 1.94 8.59
C THR A 144 10.02 0.92 8.85
N VAL A 145 9.20 0.64 7.83
CA VAL A 145 8.20 -0.43 7.89
C VAL A 145 8.89 -1.78 8.12
N ASP A 146 10.04 -2.01 7.47
CA ASP A 146 10.77 -3.26 7.64
C ASP A 146 11.34 -3.43 9.07
N ASP A 147 11.69 -2.35 9.78
CA ASP A 147 12.06 -2.44 11.20
C ASP A 147 10.90 -3.04 12.02
N LEU A 148 9.66 -2.61 11.75
CA LEU A 148 8.47 -3.14 12.43
C LEU A 148 8.17 -4.60 12.04
N VAL A 149 8.38 -4.96 10.76
CA VAL A 149 8.19 -6.34 10.28
C VAL A 149 9.21 -7.29 10.93
N ARG A 150 10.45 -6.85 11.04
CA ARG A 150 11.56 -7.64 11.60
C ARG A 150 11.46 -7.80 13.10
N ASP A 151 10.94 -6.80 13.80
CA ASP A 151 10.80 -6.81 15.26
C ASP A 151 10.13 -8.13 15.74
N PRO A 152 10.82 -8.94 16.56
CA PRO A 152 10.28 -10.21 17.05
C PRO A 152 9.00 -10.02 17.88
N ASP A 153 8.84 -8.87 18.54
CA ASP A 153 7.65 -8.58 19.36
C ASP A 153 6.40 -8.34 18.49
N HIS A 154 6.57 -7.98 17.21
CA HIS A 154 5.46 -7.77 16.28
C HIS A 154 5.04 -9.03 15.51
N ARG A 155 5.87 -10.08 15.45
CA ARG A 155 5.52 -11.42 14.90
C ARG A 155 4.99 -11.45 13.45
N TYR A 156 5.54 -10.63 12.55
CA TYR A 156 5.18 -10.69 11.12
C TYR A 156 5.71 -11.95 10.43
N LEU A 157 4.85 -12.76 9.83
CA LEU A 157 5.23 -13.97 9.10
C LEU A 157 5.62 -13.66 7.64
N ALA A 158 5.04 -12.61 7.07
CA ALA A 158 5.25 -12.24 5.68
C ALA A 158 5.03 -10.75 5.44
N ALA A 159 5.68 -10.24 4.40
CA ALA A 159 5.39 -8.95 3.79
C ALA A 159 5.20 -9.14 2.29
N ILE A 160 4.02 -8.76 1.80
CA ILE A 160 3.58 -9.01 0.43
C ILE A 160 3.41 -7.66 -0.27
N GLY A 161 4.22 -7.43 -1.31
CA GLY A 161 4.17 -6.26 -2.16
C GLY A 161 3.58 -6.55 -3.54
N GLY A 162 3.02 -5.51 -4.16
CA GLY A 162 2.58 -5.51 -5.56
C GLY A 162 3.52 -4.72 -6.46
N ASP A 163 2.94 -3.93 -7.35
CA ASP A 163 3.58 -3.01 -8.31
C ASP A 163 4.40 -3.70 -9.42
N ILE A 164 5.32 -4.58 -9.05
CA ILE A 164 6.08 -5.36 -10.01
C ILE A 164 5.26 -6.56 -10.47
N HIS A 165 4.85 -6.52 -11.73
CA HIS A 165 4.00 -7.52 -12.40
C HIS A 165 4.74 -8.84 -12.72
N ASN A 166 5.32 -9.45 -11.70
CA ASN A 166 5.80 -10.82 -11.72
C ASN A 166 5.61 -11.40 -10.31
N TYR A 167 6.18 -12.58 -10.06
CA TYR A 167 6.27 -13.16 -8.74
C TYR A 167 7.73 -13.26 -8.32
N GLN A 168 8.02 -12.94 -7.06
CA GLN A 168 9.34 -13.12 -6.44
C GLN A 168 9.15 -13.54 -4.98
N ARG A 169 10.07 -14.35 -4.44
CA ARG A 169 10.03 -14.79 -3.04
C ARG A 169 11.43 -14.82 -2.42
N TYR A 170 11.56 -14.12 -1.30
CA TYR A 170 12.75 -14.03 -0.47
C TYR A 170 12.44 -14.53 0.95
N PRO A 171 12.86 -15.76 1.31
CA PRO A 171 12.73 -16.25 2.68
C PRO A 171 13.90 -15.73 3.54
N VAL A 172 13.71 -14.62 4.22
CA VAL A 172 14.76 -13.95 5.01
C VAL A 172 14.77 -14.49 6.45
N GLN A 173 15.95 -14.85 6.96
CA GLN A 173 16.13 -15.22 8.37
C GLN A 173 16.32 -13.96 9.23
N VAL A 174 15.49 -13.79 10.24
CA VAL A 174 15.51 -12.67 11.19
C VAL A 174 15.32 -13.27 12.59
N ASP A 175 16.25 -13.07 13.51
CA ASP A 175 16.15 -13.53 14.91
C ASP A 175 15.69 -14.99 15.08
N GLY A 176 16.21 -15.90 14.23
CA GLY A 176 15.91 -17.33 14.30
C GLY A 176 14.55 -17.75 13.70
N ARG A 177 13.82 -16.84 13.07
CA ARG A 177 12.58 -17.11 12.32
C ARG A 177 12.71 -16.69 10.86
N THR A 178 11.94 -17.31 9.99
CA THR A 178 11.86 -16.93 8.57
C THR A 178 10.68 -16.00 8.33
N ILE A 179 10.94 -14.83 7.74
CA ILE A 179 9.92 -13.93 7.21
C ILE A 179 9.86 -14.10 5.69
N GLN A 180 8.67 -14.31 5.15
CA GLN A 180 8.46 -14.43 3.70
C GLN A 180 8.24 -13.05 3.10
N TYR A 181 9.22 -12.52 2.36
CA TYR A 181 9.01 -11.33 1.54
C TYR A 181 8.61 -11.78 0.12
N VAL A 182 7.45 -11.34 -0.33
CA VAL A 182 6.83 -11.81 -1.57
C VAL A 182 6.46 -10.63 -2.45
N VAL A 183 6.87 -10.68 -3.70
CA VAL A 183 6.33 -9.84 -4.77
C VAL A 183 5.21 -10.63 -5.43
N SER A 184 4.02 -10.06 -5.50
CA SER A 184 2.80 -10.69 -6.01
C SER A 184 2.00 -9.73 -6.89
N GLY A 185 2.64 -9.12 -7.89
CA GLY A 185 2.00 -8.16 -8.80
C GLY A 185 1.43 -8.76 -10.09
N GLY A 186 1.55 -10.07 -10.31
CA GLY A 186 1.13 -10.77 -11.54
C GLY A 186 -0.40 -10.90 -11.74
N GLY A 187 -1.20 -9.94 -11.30
CA GLY A 187 -2.67 -10.02 -11.25
C GLY A 187 -3.42 -9.86 -12.59
N GLY A 188 -2.72 -9.60 -13.70
CA GLY A 188 -3.34 -9.51 -15.03
C GLY A 188 -2.89 -8.36 -15.93
N ALA A 189 -2.07 -7.42 -15.41
CA ALA A 189 -1.38 -6.43 -16.23
C ALA A 189 -0.23 -7.05 -17.04
N PHE A 190 0.47 -6.24 -17.84
CA PHE A 190 1.64 -6.70 -18.61
C PHE A 190 2.72 -7.27 -17.68
N MET A 191 3.38 -8.35 -18.08
CA MET A 191 4.42 -9.01 -17.26
C MET A 191 5.67 -8.13 -17.16
N HIS A 192 6.29 -8.04 -15.99
CA HIS A 192 7.62 -7.44 -15.82
C HIS A 192 8.71 -8.51 -15.99
N ALA A 193 9.78 -8.18 -16.71
CA ALA A 193 10.88 -9.09 -17.00
C ALA A 193 11.57 -9.58 -15.71
N THR A 194 11.85 -10.88 -15.63
CA THR A 194 12.64 -11.46 -14.53
C THR A 194 14.09 -11.71 -14.93
N HIS A 195 14.41 -11.79 -16.23
CA HIS A 195 15.78 -11.99 -16.71
C HIS A 195 16.74 -10.83 -16.40
N THR A 196 16.19 -9.65 -16.05
CA THR A 196 16.95 -8.48 -15.61
C THR A 196 17.32 -8.54 -14.12
N ILE A 197 16.69 -9.43 -13.33
CA ILE A 197 16.98 -9.57 -11.91
C ILE A 197 18.40 -10.13 -11.78
N PRO A 198 19.34 -9.41 -11.13
CA PRO A 198 20.70 -9.88 -10.94
C PRO A 198 20.75 -11.15 -10.08
N ARG A 199 21.94 -11.74 -9.97
CA ARG A 199 22.16 -12.85 -9.04
C ARG A 199 21.82 -12.40 -7.61
N VAL A 200 20.87 -13.08 -6.97
CA VAL A 200 20.38 -12.73 -5.63
C VAL A 200 21.41 -13.10 -4.57
N SER A 201 21.75 -12.12 -3.74
CA SER A 201 22.63 -12.24 -2.58
C SER A 201 22.31 -11.16 -1.54
N VAL A 202 21.03 -11.02 -1.18
CA VAL A 202 20.53 -9.96 -0.28
C VAL A 202 19.94 -10.58 0.98
N ALA A 203 20.19 -9.98 2.14
CA ALA A 203 19.69 -10.47 3.44
C ALA A 203 19.95 -11.97 3.69
N ASN A 204 21.14 -12.45 3.28
CA ASN A 204 21.56 -13.86 3.30
C ASN A 204 20.71 -14.82 2.46
N VAL A 205 19.80 -14.32 1.63
CA VAL A 205 19.08 -15.09 0.62
C VAL A 205 19.95 -15.23 -0.62
N THR A 206 20.06 -16.44 -1.15
CA THR A 206 20.79 -16.75 -2.37
C THR A 206 19.87 -17.33 -3.45
N GLU A 207 20.42 -17.65 -4.61
CA GLU A 207 19.71 -18.36 -5.69
C GLU A 207 19.15 -19.73 -5.25
N GLN A 208 19.67 -20.34 -4.18
CA GLN A 208 19.14 -21.62 -3.68
C GLN A 208 17.74 -21.46 -3.10
N GLU A 209 17.48 -20.36 -2.40
CA GLU A 209 16.20 -20.10 -1.73
C GLU A 209 15.26 -19.21 -2.54
N PHE A 210 15.82 -18.27 -3.32
CA PHE A 210 15.07 -17.32 -4.13
C PHE A 210 14.21 -18.03 -5.18
N ARG A 211 12.97 -17.58 -5.36
CA ARG A 211 12.09 -18.04 -6.44
C ARG A 211 11.49 -16.84 -7.16
N CYS A 212 11.35 -16.95 -8.48
CA CYS A 212 10.59 -16.00 -9.28
C CYS A 212 9.72 -16.72 -10.32
N TYR A 213 8.68 -16.04 -10.80
CA TYR A 213 7.91 -16.46 -11.96
C TYR A 213 7.55 -15.23 -12.81
N PRO A 214 7.75 -15.26 -14.14
CA PRO A 214 8.35 -16.36 -14.92
C PRO A 214 9.82 -16.63 -14.52
N LEU A 215 10.33 -17.83 -14.83
CA LEU A 215 11.75 -18.11 -14.62
C LEU A 215 12.59 -17.18 -15.50
N ARG A 216 13.80 -16.82 -15.04
CA ARG A 216 14.67 -15.89 -15.79
C ARG A 216 14.94 -16.38 -17.23
N GLY A 217 15.10 -17.68 -17.44
CA GLY A 217 15.26 -18.27 -18.78
C GLY A 217 14.03 -18.10 -19.67
N ASP A 218 12.83 -18.36 -19.12
CA ASP A 218 11.56 -18.20 -19.83
C ASP A 218 11.28 -16.72 -20.16
N SER A 219 11.58 -15.84 -19.20
CA SER A 219 11.49 -14.39 -19.42
C SER A 219 12.43 -13.94 -20.52
N LEU A 220 13.68 -14.42 -20.57
CA LEU A 220 14.61 -14.04 -21.62
C LEU A 220 14.18 -14.56 -23.00
N ALA A 221 13.54 -15.73 -23.07
CA ALA A 221 13.09 -16.31 -24.34
C ALA A 221 11.88 -15.57 -24.95
N PHE A 222 11.14 -14.80 -24.16
CA PHE A 222 9.94 -14.08 -24.60
C PHE A 222 10.20 -12.62 -25.04
N TYR A 223 11.26 -11.99 -24.52
CA TYR A 223 11.65 -10.60 -24.82
C TYR A 223 12.71 -10.54 -25.93
#